data_AF-A0A7J5G749-F1
#
_entry.id   AF-A0A7J5G749-F1
#
_cell.length_a   1.000
_cell.length_b   1.000
_cell.length_c   1.000
_cell.angle_alpha   90.00
_cell.angle_beta   90.00
_cell.angle_gamma   90.00
#
_symmetry.space_group_name_H-M   'P 1'
#
loop_
_entity.id
_entity.type
_entity.pdbx_description
1 polymer ?
#
loop_
_entity_poly.entity_id
_entity_poly.type
_entity_poly.pdbx_seq_one_letter_code
_entity_poly.pdbx_strand_id
1 'polypeptide(L)'
;MEINFKGPVMPVDPYSQMAFVEILNILLTAGHIVDVNRFLINRNANPRFGSLSGYFRWSFSDNHFTLWQRVEYNSPLCFSRRIFSIHFGMLASRDRKRDNTVMN
;
A
#
# COMPACT_ATOMS: atom_id res chain seq x y z
N MET A 1 3.87 13.88 1.56
CA MET A 1 3.38 12.98 0.50
C MET A 1 1.87 13.12 0.49
N GLU A 2 1.27 13.33 -0.67
CA GLU A 2 -0.18 13.46 -0.82
C GLU A 2 -0.71 12.18 -1.46
N ILE A 3 -1.65 11.50 -0.79
CA ILE A 3 -2.27 10.26 -1.30
C ILE A 3 -3.71 10.59 -1.69
N ASN A 4 -3.99 10.49 -2.99
CA ASN A 4 -5.32 10.75 -3.52
C ASN A 4 -6.17 9.48 -3.48
N PHE A 5 -7.08 9.41 -2.52
CA PHE A 5 -8.05 8.33 -2.41
C PHE A 5 -9.12 8.44 -3.52
N LYS A 6 -9.34 7.36 -4.25
CA LYS A 6 -10.31 7.22 -5.35
C LYS A 6 -11.57 6.45 -4.93
N GLY A 7 -11.55 5.82 -3.77
CA GLY A 7 -12.67 5.09 -3.19
C GLY A 7 -12.43 4.73 -1.72
N PRO A 8 -13.50 4.33 -1.00
CA PRO A 8 -13.38 3.88 0.38
C PRO A 8 -12.82 2.46 0.47
N VAL A 9 -12.41 2.07 1.67
CA VAL A 9 -12.19 0.66 2.03
C VAL A 9 -13.51 0.10 2.55
N MET A 10 -14.04 -0.89 1.86
CA MET A 10 -15.28 -1.58 2.21
C MET A 10 -15.05 -2.54 3.39
N PRO A 11 -15.97 -2.66 4.35
CA PRO A 11 -15.82 -3.57 5.49
C PRO A 11 -16.19 -5.02 5.11
N VAL A 12 -15.43 -5.62 4.19
CA VAL A 12 -15.69 -6.99 3.68
C VAL A 12 -15.37 -8.09 4.70
N ASP A 13 -14.57 -7.75 5.71
CA ASP A 13 -14.10 -8.63 6.78
C ASP A 13 -13.65 -7.77 7.98
N PRO A 14 -13.75 -8.25 9.24
CA PRO A 14 -13.36 -7.49 10.43
C PRO A 14 -11.93 -6.94 10.40
N TYR A 15 -11.02 -7.57 9.65
CA TYR A 15 -9.61 -7.17 9.59
C TYR A 15 -9.24 -6.37 8.33
N SER A 16 -10.16 -6.20 7.38
CA SER A 16 -9.91 -5.49 6.12
C SER A 16 -9.35 -4.08 6.34
N GLN A 17 -9.90 -3.33 7.29
CA GLN A 17 -9.43 -1.99 7.65
C GLN A 17 -8.05 -2.02 8.33
N MET A 18 -7.78 -3.03 9.18
CA MET A 18 -6.49 -3.18 9.84
C MET A 18 -5.38 -3.50 8.83
N ALA A 19 -5.64 -4.42 7.90
CA ALA A 19 -4.74 -4.75 6.81
C ALA A 19 -4.46 -3.51 5.93
N PHE A 20 -5.48 -2.69 5.66
CA PHE A 20 -5.29 -1.43 4.94
C PHE A 20 -4.36 -0.46 5.68
N VAL A 21 -4.54 -0.30 6.99
CA VAL A 21 -3.70 0.57 7.82
C VAL A 21 -2.24 0.07 7.82
N GLU A 22 -2.00 -1.24 7.84
CA GLU A 22 -0.63 -1.78 7.71
C GLU A 22 0.00 -1.41 6.35
N ILE A 23 -0.74 -1.54 5.25
CA ILE A 23 -0.26 -1.15 3.91
C ILE A 23 0.03 0.36 3.86
N LEU A 24 -0.86 1.20 4.40
CA LEU A 24 -0.63 2.64 4.49
C LEU A 24 0.61 2.97 5.31
N ASN A 25 0.79 2.33 6.46
CA ASN A 25 1.97 2.54 7.30
C ASN A 25 3.26 2.18 6.56
N ILE A 26 3.28 1.08 5.78
CA ILE A 26 4.42 0.73 4.94
C ILE A 26 4.73 1.83 3.92
N LEU A 27 3.73 2.31 3.20
CA LEU A 27 3.88 3.40 2.22
C LEU A 27 4.37 4.70 2.88
N LEU A 28 3.86 5.01 4.07
CA LEU A 28 4.21 6.21 4.82
C LEU A 28 5.55 6.11 5.55
N THR A 29 6.12 4.93 5.75
CA THR A 29 7.42 4.76 6.43
C THR A 29 8.57 4.51 5.47
N ALA A 30 8.30 3.85 4.34
CA ALA A 30 9.29 3.56 3.31
C ALA A 30 9.92 4.85 2.75
N GLY A 31 11.25 4.82 2.61
CA GLY A 31 12.04 5.89 1.98
C GLY A 31 12.04 5.76 0.46
N HIS A 32 12.11 4.52 -0.05
CA HIS A 32 12.19 4.22 -1.46
C HIS A 32 11.09 3.23 -1.91
N ILE A 33 10.73 3.26 -3.20
CA ILE A 33 9.71 2.35 -3.77
C ILE A 33 10.12 0.87 -3.66
N VAL A 34 11.42 0.58 -3.71
CA VAL A 34 11.95 -0.78 -3.54
C VAL A 34 11.69 -1.28 -2.11
N ASP A 35 11.79 -0.41 -1.11
CA ASP A 35 11.50 -0.76 0.28
C ASP A 35 10.02 -1.04 0.49
N VAL A 36 9.13 -0.31 -0.19
CA VAL A 36 7.69 -0.59 -0.17
C VAL A 36 7.43 -2.04 -0.57
N ASN A 37 8.01 -2.50 -1.69
CA ASN A 37 7.83 -3.89 -2.12
C ASN A 37 8.39 -4.89 -1.10
N ARG A 38 9.60 -4.65 -0.59
CA ARG A 38 10.23 -5.51 0.43
C ARG A 38 9.38 -5.61 1.70
N PHE A 39 8.88 -4.47 2.20
CA PHE A 39 8.06 -4.43 3.41
C PHE A 39 6.69 -5.04 3.19
N LEU A 40 6.05 -4.84 2.03
CA LEU A 40 4.78 -5.49 1.70
C LEU A 40 4.93 -7.01 1.67
N ILE A 41 6.00 -7.56 1.08
CA ILE A 41 6.27 -8.99 1.06
C ILE A 41 6.51 -9.52 2.48
N ASN A 42 7.38 -8.85 3.25
CA ASN A 42 7.73 -9.25 4.61
C ASN A 42 6.52 -9.20 5.57
N ARG A 43 5.63 -8.21 5.40
CA ARG A 43 4.40 -8.06 6.18
C ARG A 43 3.22 -8.81 5.60
N ASN A 44 3.38 -9.44 4.42
CA ASN A 44 2.24 -10.04 3.73
C ASN A 44 1.56 -11.08 4.60
N ALA A 45 2.31 -11.95 5.29
CA ALA A 45 1.76 -12.92 6.22
C ALA A 45 1.64 -12.32 7.63
N ASN A 46 0.42 -12.20 8.14
CA ASN A 46 0.15 -11.79 9.52
C ASN A 46 -0.51 -12.94 10.30
N PRO A 47 0.02 -13.35 11.47
CA PRO A 47 -0.57 -14.42 12.28
C PRO A 47 -1.99 -14.14 12.79
N ARG A 48 -2.38 -12.86 12.92
CA ARG A 48 -3.66 -12.45 13.52
C ARG A 48 -4.82 -12.45 12.54
N PHE A 49 -4.57 -12.09 11.28
CA PHE A 49 -5.63 -11.86 10.30
C PHE A 49 -5.28 -12.37 8.90
N GLY A 50 -4.28 -13.22 8.77
CA GLY A 50 -3.89 -13.78 7.48
C GLY A 50 -3.12 -12.77 6.63
N SER A 51 -3.34 -12.81 5.31
CA SER A 51 -2.47 -12.09 4.38
C SER A 51 -2.97 -10.73 3.92
N LEU A 52 -2.09 -9.73 3.83
CA LEU A 52 -2.40 -8.44 3.21
C LEU A 52 -2.89 -8.64 1.77
N SER A 53 -2.24 -9.54 1.03
CA SER A 53 -2.60 -9.91 -0.34
C SER A 53 -3.96 -10.61 -0.47
N GLY A 54 -4.47 -11.14 0.64
CA GLY A 54 -5.78 -11.76 0.71
C GLY A 54 -6.92 -10.73 0.76
N TYR A 55 -6.65 -9.53 1.29
CA TYR A 55 -7.62 -8.42 1.29
C TYR A 55 -7.41 -7.45 0.13
N PHE A 56 -6.16 -7.23 -0.26
CA PHE A 56 -5.78 -6.21 -1.24
C PHE A 56 -4.94 -6.79 -2.36
N ARG A 57 -5.07 -6.20 -3.54
CA ARG A 57 -4.17 -6.43 -4.67
C ARG A 57 -3.41 -5.15 -4.94
N TRP A 58 -2.09 -5.23 -4.91
CA TRP A 58 -1.22 -4.13 -5.32
C TRP A 58 -0.47 -4.44 -6.61
N SER A 59 -0.09 -3.39 -7.33
CA SER A 59 0.76 -3.50 -8.51
C SER A 59 1.71 -2.31 -8.61
N PHE A 60 2.84 -2.54 -9.28
CA PHE A 60 3.79 -1.53 -9.69
C PHE A 60 3.75 -1.48 -11.22
N SER A 61 3.08 -0.49 -11.79
CA SER A 61 2.91 -0.35 -13.25
C SER A 61 2.85 1.11 -13.64
N ASP A 62 3.39 1.46 -14.81
CA ASP A 62 3.34 2.82 -15.38
C ASP A 62 3.79 3.91 -14.41
N ASN A 63 4.90 3.68 -13.70
CA ASN A 63 5.44 4.55 -12.64
C ASN A 63 4.49 4.81 -11.46
N HIS A 64 3.49 3.96 -11.27
CA HIS A 64 2.53 4.04 -10.18
C HIS A 64 2.48 2.78 -9.35
N PHE A 65 2.31 2.98 -8.04
CA PHE A 65 1.82 1.96 -7.12
C PHE A 65 0.31 2.07 -7.08
N THR A 66 -0.40 0.99 -7.41
CA THR A 66 -1.87 0.95 -7.30
C THR A 66 -2.31 -0.01 -6.21
N LEU A 67 -3.39 0.33 -5.51
CA LEU A 67 -4.00 -0.53 -4.50
C LEU A 67 -5.49 -0.73 -4.81
N TRP A 68 -5.89 -1.99 -4.86
CA TRP A 68 -7.26 -2.44 -5.06
C TRP A 68 -7.69 -3.28 -3.88
N GLN A 69 -8.97 -3.19 -3.50
CA GLN A 69 -9.56 -4.07 -2.51
C GLN A 69 -10.23 -5.26 -3.20
N ARG A 70 -10.01 -6.46 -2.67
CA ARG A 70 -10.72 -7.67 -3.06
C ARG A 70 -12.13 -7.65 -2.46
N VAL A 71 -13.09 -8.22 -3.19
CA VAL A 71 -14.50 -8.22 -2.75
C VAL A 71 -14.71 -9.09 -1.51
N GLU A 72 -13.86 -10.10 -1.30
CA GLU A 72 -13.81 -10.99 -0.14
C GLU A 72 -12.36 -11.44 0.08
N TYR A 73 -12.06 -12.02 1.25
CA TYR A 73 -10.72 -12.55 1.53
C TYR A 73 -10.32 -13.64 0.53
N ASN A 74 -9.14 -13.49 -0.08
CA ASN A 74 -8.61 -14.32 -1.16
C ASN A 74 -9.44 -14.37 -2.46
N SER A 75 -10.48 -13.53 -2.60
CA SER A 75 -11.27 -13.49 -3.82
C SER A 75 -10.42 -13.09 -5.02
N PRO A 76 -10.55 -13.74 -6.18
CA PRO A 76 -9.85 -13.31 -7.40
C PRO A 76 -10.35 -11.96 -7.91
N LEU A 77 -11.54 -11.52 -7.48
CA LEU A 77 -12.17 -10.28 -7.92
C LEU A 77 -11.83 -9.11 -6.98
N CYS A 78 -11.62 -7.94 -7.59
CA CYS A 78 -11.48 -6.66 -6.88
C CYS A 78 -12.69 -5.77 -7.16
N PHE A 79 -12.97 -4.84 -6.24
CA PHE A 79 -13.89 -3.75 -6.53
C PHE A 79 -13.42 -2.98 -7.77
N SER A 80 -14.38 -2.49 -8.58
CA SER A 80 -14.09 -1.79 -9.84
C SER A 80 -13.35 -0.47 -9.66
N ARG A 81 -13.33 0.08 -8.44
CA ARG A 81 -12.60 1.29 -8.09
C ARG A 81 -11.34 0.94 -7.30
N ARG A 82 -10.22 1.54 -7.72
CA ARG A 82 -8.98 1.60 -6.93
C ARG A 82 -9.22 2.37 -5.64
N ILE A 83 -8.48 2.00 -4.60
CA ILE A 83 -8.43 2.80 -3.37
C ILE A 83 -7.57 4.03 -3.61
N PHE A 84 -6.37 3.85 -4.19
CA PHE A 84 -5.52 4.96 -4.60
C PHE A 84 -4.48 4.53 -5.65
N SER A 85 -3.80 5.53 -6.22
CA SER A 85 -2.64 5.39 -7.10
C SER A 85 -1.59 6.41 -6.68
N ILE A 86 -0.35 5.97 -6.48
CA ILE A 86 0.77 6.81 -6.03
C ILE A 86 1.86 6.79 -7.08
N HIS A 87 2.22 7.95 -7.62
CA HIS A 87 3.34 8.10 -8.53
C HIS A 87 4.68 7.91 -7.80
N PHE A 88 5.62 7.15 -8.38
CA PHE A 88 6.91 6.85 -7.75
C PHE A 88 7.74 8.10 -7.46
N GLY A 89 7.63 9.16 -8.28
CA GLY A 89 8.29 10.43 -8.02
C GLY A 89 7.89 11.09 -6.70
N MET A 90 6.69 10.81 -6.17
CA MET A 90 6.28 11.29 -4.84
C MET A 90 6.97 10.54 -3.71
N LEU A 91 7.30 9.26 -3.92
CA LEU A 91 8.06 8.45 -2.97
C LEU A 91 9.55 8.80 -3.05
N ALA A 92 10.12 8.92 -4.25
CA ALA A 92 11.51 9.32 -4.48
C ALA A 92 11.82 10.74 -3.94
N SER A 93 10.86 11.66 -3.97
CA SER A 93 11.04 13.00 -3.39
C SER A 93 11.25 12.99 -1.86
N ARG A 94 10.85 11.92 -1.16
CA ARG A 94 11.12 11.78 0.27
C ARG A 94 12.56 11.37 0.55
N ASP A 95 13.09 10.47 -0.27
CA ASP A 95 14.48 10.01 -0.18
C ASP A 95 15.43 11.21 -0.20
N ARG A 96 15.28 12.07 -1.22
CA ARG A 96 16.06 13.31 -1.36
C ARG A 96 15.92 14.29 -0.19
N LYS A 97 14.73 14.40 0.41
CA LYS A 97 14.53 15.28 1.58
C LYS A 97 15.23 14.73 2.83
N ARG A 98 15.20 13.42 3.06
CA ARG A 98 15.89 12.80 4.20
C ARG A 98 17.40 12.95 4.10
N ASP A 99 17.98 12.69 2.93
CA ASP A 99 19.42 12.87 2.72
C ASP A 99 19.87 14.30 3.03
N ASN A 100 19.12 15.30 2.56
CA ASN A 100 19.42 16.70 2.87
C ASN A 100 19.25 17.09 4.35
N THR A 101 18.51 16.31 5.13
CA THR A 101 18.32 16.56 6.58
C THR A 101 19.42 15.88 7.40
N VAL A 102 20.00 14.79 6.90
CA VAL A 102 21.13 14.08 7.55
C VAL A 102 22.47 14.76 7.26
N MET A 103 22.57 15.47 6.14
CA MET A 103 23.78 16.18 5.71
C MET A 103 23.90 17.62 6.25
N ASN A 104 23.01 18.05 7.16
CA ASN A 104 23.04 19.37 7.80
C ASN A 104 23.27 19.25 9.32
#